data_AF-A0A0F6HEZ8-F1
#
_entry.id   AF-A0A0F6HEZ8-F1
#
_cell.length_a   1.000
_cell.length_b   1.000
_cell.length_c   1.000
_cell.angle_alpha   90.00
_cell.angle_beta   90.00
_cell.angle_gamma   90.00
#
_symmetry.space_group_name_H-M   'P 1'
#
loop_
_entity.id
_entity.type
_entity.pdbx_description
1 polymer ?
#
loop_
_entity_poly.entity_id
_entity_poly.type
_entity_poly.pdbx_seq_one_letter_code
_entity_poly.pdbx_strand_id
1 'polypeptide(L)'
;MESDRLKNPILREYYTERDVVLEERRMRVENRGLGILREKYLDAAFPEGHPYRMPVIGYEKNLGFLDLEKTKTFFKNYYDPQRMVIAVVGSLDFDKTEKILRNYFGDLKKGSLQPLKKTTQAGFNGSKFVSVVHPSTPSKIIGFHKPAFPHPDDAVFSIIDTLLAEGESGRLYKKLILEKQVAQGVYCWNGDPGDRFSNLFSIYITNNQNADQKKVENLVQEELDKLKTELITSEELFRIKNQILGGYLRALDDNGKLADVLSLYQLLYGDWRELLRGYEELDTVTPEDVQRVAKKYFVPENRTIAELNPPAKGAGN
;
A
#
# COMPACT_ATOMS: atom_id res chain seq x y z
N MET A 1 -24.69 7.41 17.25
CA MET A 1 -23.98 8.40 16.41
C MET A 1 -23.60 7.79 15.08
N GLU A 2 -22.74 6.77 15.03
CA GLU A 2 -22.30 6.16 13.75
C GLU A 2 -23.44 5.59 12.90
N SER A 3 -24.40 4.88 13.51
CA SER A 3 -25.56 4.36 12.77
C SER A 3 -26.40 5.46 12.13
N ASP A 4 -26.52 6.63 12.76
CA ASP A 4 -27.31 7.75 12.24
C ASP A 4 -26.58 8.45 11.09
N ARG A 5 -25.25 8.53 11.14
CA ARG A 5 -24.42 9.00 10.00
C ARG A 5 -24.61 8.14 8.75
N LEU A 6 -24.86 6.83 8.93
CA LEU A 6 -25.17 5.91 7.83
C LEU A 6 -26.62 6.02 7.34
N LYS A 7 -27.57 6.28 8.25
CA LYS A 7 -29.01 6.37 7.91
C LYS A 7 -29.39 7.71 7.29
N ASN A 8 -28.93 8.79 7.91
CA ASN A 8 -29.41 10.15 7.71
C ASN A 8 -28.22 11.12 7.56
N PRO A 9 -27.32 10.95 6.57
CA PRO A 9 -26.20 11.86 6.39
C PRO A 9 -26.70 13.28 6.05
N ILE A 10 -26.30 14.27 6.83
CA ILE A 10 -26.58 15.70 6.58
C ILE A 10 -25.31 16.37 6.06
N LEU A 11 -25.29 16.72 4.77
CA LEU A 11 -24.13 17.31 4.08
C LEU A 11 -24.23 18.84 4.00
N ARG A 12 -24.42 19.52 5.13
CA ARG A 12 -24.72 20.97 5.17
C ARG A 12 -23.55 21.85 4.68
N GLU A 13 -22.31 21.44 4.93
CA GLU A 13 -21.08 22.19 4.61
C GLU A 13 -20.32 21.60 3.41
N TYR A 14 -21.03 20.88 2.54
CA TYR A 14 -20.41 20.09 1.47
C TYR A 14 -19.42 20.87 0.60
N TYR A 15 -19.77 22.09 0.17
CA TYR A 15 -18.89 22.88 -0.69
C TYR A 15 -17.67 23.43 0.06
N THR A 16 -17.85 23.80 1.32
CA THR A 16 -16.73 24.20 2.20
C THR A 16 -15.76 23.03 2.38
N GLU A 17 -16.25 21.83 2.67
CA GLU A 17 -15.43 20.62 2.79
C GLU A 17 -14.75 20.25 1.47
N ARG A 18 -15.43 20.42 0.33
CA ARG A 18 -14.81 20.20 -0.99
C ARG A 18 -13.61 21.13 -1.21
N ASP A 19 -13.72 22.39 -0.80
CA ASP A 19 -12.63 23.36 -0.93
C ASP A 19 -11.48 23.02 0.04
N VAL A 20 -11.78 22.50 1.23
CA VAL A 20 -10.76 21.95 2.16
C VAL A 20 -10.04 20.75 1.54
N VAL A 21 -10.74 19.84 0.85
CA VAL A 21 -10.13 18.70 0.14
C VAL A 21 -9.23 19.16 -1.00
N LEU A 22 -9.59 20.23 -1.71
CA LEU A 22 -8.72 20.84 -2.73
C LEU A 22 -7.42 21.35 -2.11
N GLU A 23 -7.48 22.03 -0.96
CA GLU A 23 -6.29 22.48 -0.24
C GLU A 23 -5.47 21.31 0.33
N GLU A 24 -6.12 20.25 0.82
CA GLU A 24 -5.45 19.03 1.25
C GLU A 24 -4.65 18.41 0.09
N ARG A 25 -5.24 18.32 -1.11
CA ARG A 25 -4.55 17.81 -2.30
C ARG A 25 -3.32 18.65 -2.62
N ARG A 26 -3.44 19.98 -2.62
CA ARG A 26 -2.31 20.90 -2.85
C ARG A 26 -1.20 20.66 -1.83
N MET A 27 -1.54 20.57 -0.56
CA MET A 27 -0.56 20.36 0.52
C MET A 27 0.08 18.98 0.53
N ARG A 28 -0.65 17.92 0.20
CA ARG A 28 -0.17 16.53 0.31
C ARG A 28 0.47 16.00 -0.97
N VAL A 29 0.03 16.47 -2.13
CA VAL A 29 0.48 15.97 -3.43
C VAL A 29 1.31 17.01 -4.14
N GLU A 30 0.75 18.18 -4.45
CA GLU A 30 1.36 19.12 -5.39
C GLU A 30 2.55 19.88 -4.79
N ASN A 31 2.49 20.25 -3.51
CA ASN A 31 3.57 20.95 -2.83
C ASN A 31 4.59 20.01 -2.16
N ARG A 32 4.39 18.68 -2.27
CA ARG A 32 5.28 17.67 -1.70
C ARG A 32 5.86 16.80 -2.81
N GLY A 33 7.17 16.88 -3.01
CA GLY A 33 7.85 16.13 -4.07
C GLY A 33 7.57 14.62 -4.04
N LEU A 34 7.49 14.00 -2.84
CA LEU A 34 7.12 12.57 -2.71
C LEU A 34 5.67 12.29 -3.13
N GLY A 35 4.75 13.22 -2.91
CA GLY A 35 3.35 13.10 -3.32
C GLY A 35 3.21 13.08 -4.84
N ILE A 36 3.83 14.04 -5.53
CA ILE A 36 3.90 14.04 -7.01
C ILE A 36 4.59 12.78 -7.51
N LEU A 37 5.74 12.42 -6.93
CA LEU A 37 6.50 11.24 -7.34
C LEU A 37 5.65 9.98 -7.28
N ARG A 38 4.95 9.76 -6.16
CA ARG A 38 4.08 8.59 -5.97
C ARG A 38 2.89 8.59 -6.93
N GLU A 39 2.26 9.74 -7.17
CA GLU A 39 1.17 9.85 -8.16
C GLU A 39 1.65 9.45 -9.56
N LYS A 40 2.81 9.98 -9.99
CA LYS A 40 3.40 9.67 -11.30
C LYS A 40 3.91 8.23 -11.40
N TYR A 41 4.43 7.69 -10.30
CA TYR A 41 4.84 6.30 -10.20
C TYR A 41 3.67 5.33 -10.41
N LEU A 42 2.56 5.52 -9.69
CA LEU A 42 1.36 4.68 -9.84
C LEU A 42 0.71 4.85 -11.23
N ASP A 43 0.72 6.08 -11.76
CA ASP A 43 0.24 6.37 -13.11
C ASP A 43 1.03 5.60 -14.18
N ALA A 44 2.36 5.49 -14.03
CA ALA A 44 3.19 4.72 -14.95
C ALA A 44 3.12 3.20 -14.72
N ALA A 45 2.98 2.77 -13.46
CA ALA A 45 3.00 1.36 -13.10
C ALA A 45 1.75 0.62 -13.57
N PHE A 46 0.57 1.24 -13.48
CA PHE A 46 -0.70 0.57 -13.81
C PHE A 46 -1.26 0.98 -15.18
N PRO A 47 -1.86 0.04 -15.94
CA PRO A 47 -2.46 0.36 -17.23
C PRO A 47 -3.65 1.32 -17.07
N GLU A 48 -3.99 2.01 -18.15
CA GLU A 48 -5.15 2.89 -18.20
C GLU A 48 -6.43 2.13 -17.82
N GLY A 49 -7.29 2.77 -17.03
CA GLY A 49 -8.53 2.17 -16.50
C GLY A 49 -8.35 1.30 -15.25
N HIS A 50 -7.12 0.94 -14.86
CA HIS A 50 -6.90 0.21 -13.61
C HIS A 50 -7.16 1.09 -12.38
N PRO A 51 -7.93 0.65 -11.36
CA PRO A 51 -8.30 1.47 -10.20
C PRO A 51 -7.11 2.03 -9.42
N TYR A 52 -6.01 1.27 -9.30
CA TYR A 52 -4.79 1.70 -8.60
C TYR A 52 -3.95 2.75 -9.34
N ARG A 53 -4.32 3.09 -10.58
CA ARG A 53 -3.74 4.23 -11.29
C ARG A 53 -4.20 5.57 -10.73
N MET A 54 -5.41 5.62 -10.17
CA MET A 54 -6.02 6.86 -9.71
C MET A 54 -5.57 7.20 -8.28
N PRO A 55 -5.10 8.43 -8.00
CA PRO A 55 -4.81 8.85 -6.63
C PRO A 55 -6.10 8.80 -5.80
N VAL A 56 -6.00 8.39 -4.53
CA VAL A 56 -7.16 8.24 -3.63
C VAL A 56 -7.93 9.55 -3.49
N ILE A 57 -7.22 10.68 -3.37
CA ILE A 57 -7.82 12.02 -3.28
C ILE A 57 -8.40 12.50 -4.62
N GLY A 58 -8.20 11.76 -5.72
CA GLY A 58 -8.61 12.16 -7.08
C GLY A 58 -7.72 13.25 -7.68
N TYR A 59 -7.94 13.55 -8.96
CA TYR A 59 -7.22 14.60 -9.69
C TYR A 59 -7.83 15.98 -9.43
N GLU A 60 -7.01 17.02 -9.28
CA GLU A 60 -7.45 18.40 -9.03
C GLU A 60 -8.51 18.85 -10.05
N LYS A 61 -8.27 18.58 -11.33
CA LYS A 61 -9.18 18.89 -12.44
C LYS A 61 -10.59 18.30 -12.29
N ASN A 62 -10.78 17.27 -11.48
CA ASN A 62 -12.07 16.63 -11.26
C ASN A 62 -12.72 17.09 -9.95
N LEU A 63 -11.92 17.44 -8.94
CA LEU A 63 -12.39 17.77 -7.59
C LEU A 63 -13.31 19.00 -7.57
N GLY A 64 -12.99 20.05 -8.34
CA GLY A 64 -13.83 21.25 -8.44
C GLY A 64 -15.22 21.00 -9.03
N PHE A 65 -15.40 19.93 -9.80
CA PHE A 65 -16.67 19.55 -10.43
C PHE A 65 -17.47 18.50 -9.63
N LEU A 66 -17.01 18.16 -8.42
CA LEU A 66 -17.79 17.32 -7.52
C LEU A 66 -19.03 18.10 -7.06
N ASP A 67 -20.19 17.51 -7.32
CA ASP A 67 -21.48 18.06 -6.93
C ASP A 67 -22.13 17.20 -5.83
N LEU A 68 -23.00 17.85 -5.04
CA LEU A 68 -23.65 17.23 -3.90
C LEU A 68 -24.51 16.01 -4.30
N GLU A 69 -25.17 16.06 -5.45
CA GLU A 69 -26.06 14.99 -5.91
C GLU A 69 -25.29 13.74 -6.34
N LYS A 70 -24.12 13.90 -6.98
CA LYS A 70 -23.18 12.80 -7.25
C LYS A 70 -22.68 12.18 -5.96
N THR A 71 -22.36 12.98 -4.94
CA THR A 71 -21.92 12.45 -3.64
C THR A 71 -23.03 11.69 -2.92
N LYS A 72 -24.27 12.20 -2.93
CA LYS A 72 -25.43 11.47 -2.42
C LYS A 72 -25.68 10.17 -3.20
N THR A 73 -25.51 10.20 -4.52
CA THR A 73 -25.64 9.01 -5.37
C THR A 73 -24.55 7.99 -5.06
N PHE A 74 -23.30 8.43 -4.89
CA PHE A 74 -22.20 7.57 -4.45
C PHE A 74 -22.51 6.93 -3.09
N PHE A 75 -22.93 7.73 -2.11
CA PHE A 75 -23.33 7.23 -0.80
C PHE A 75 -24.41 6.16 -0.93
N LYS A 76 -25.51 6.45 -1.64
CA LYS A 76 -26.61 5.50 -1.86
C LYS A 76 -26.15 4.19 -2.54
N ASN A 77 -25.20 4.26 -3.47
CA ASN A 77 -24.77 3.10 -4.25
C ASN A 77 -23.70 2.25 -3.56
N TYR A 78 -22.90 2.82 -2.67
CA TYR A 78 -21.73 2.15 -2.08
C TYR A 78 -21.79 1.98 -0.57
N TYR A 79 -22.57 2.80 0.16
CA TYR A 79 -22.81 2.64 1.59
C TYR A 79 -23.97 1.67 1.86
N ASP A 80 -23.87 0.49 1.28
CA ASP A 80 -24.84 -0.59 1.45
C ASP A 80 -24.43 -1.47 2.65
N PRO A 81 -25.33 -1.76 3.61
CA PRO A 81 -25.01 -2.63 4.76
C PRO A 81 -24.54 -4.04 4.35
N GLN A 82 -24.87 -4.52 3.15
CA GLN A 82 -24.35 -5.79 2.63
C GLN A 82 -22.87 -5.74 2.23
N ARG A 83 -22.24 -4.56 2.25
CA ARG A 83 -20.82 -4.32 1.96
C ARG A 83 -20.06 -3.75 3.15
N MET A 84 -20.68 -3.73 4.32
CA MET A 84 -20.11 -3.18 5.54
C MET A 84 -19.74 -4.29 6.49
N VAL A 85 -18.61 -4.10 7.17
CA VAL A 85 -18.17 -4.94 8.29
C VAL A 85 -18.03 -4.03 9.49
N ILE A 86 -18.60 -4.44 10.63
CA ILE A 86 -18.40 -3.78 11.91
C ILE A 86 -17.56 -4.73 12.75
N ALA A 87 -16.36 -4.30 13.15
CA ALA A 87 -15.55 -5.00 14.13
C ALA A 87 -15.65 -4.27 15.48
N VAL A 88 -15.87 -5.05 16.54
CA VAL A 88 -15.87 -4.55 17.92
C VAL A 88 -14.91 -5.43 18.71
N VAL A 89 -13.90 -4.81 19.31
CA VAL A 89 -12.82 -5.51 20.02
C VAL A 89 -12.63 -4.88 21.38
N GLY A 90 -12.49 -5.73 22.40
CA GLY A 90 -12.26 -5.33 23.79
C GLY A 90 -12.91 -6.30 24.77
N SER A 91 -13.14 -5.84 25.99
CA SER A 91 -13.89 -6.58 27.01
C SER A 91 -15.38 -6.52 26.73
N LEU A 92 -15.92 -7.53 26.04
CA LEU A 92 -17.29 -7.54 25.53
C LEU A 92 -18.11 -8.68 26.11
N ASP A 93 -19.36 -8.37 26.44
CA ASP A 93 -20.44 -9.34 26.58
C ASP A 93 -21.10 -9.49 25.20
N PHE A 94 -21.05 -10.70 24.63
CA PHE A 94 -21.48 -10.94 23.25
C PHE A 94 -22.96 -10.57 23.05
N ASP A 95 -23.84 -11.09 23.89
CA ASP A 95 -25.28 -10.91 23.76
C ASP A 95 -25.69 -9.43 23.92
N LYS A 96 -25.09 -8.73 24.87
CA LYS A 96 -25.33 -7.28 25.06
C LYS A 96 -24.84 -6.48 23.86
N THR A 97 -23.63 -6.77 23.38
CA THR A 97 -23.02 -6.07 22.23
C THR A 97 -23.84 -6.30 20.97
N GLU A 98 -24.21 -7.56 20.70
CA GLU A 98 -25.02 -7.92 19.54
C GLU A 98 -26.38 -7.22 19.58
N LYS A 99 -27.04 -7.17 20.74
CA LYS A 99 -28.31 -6.46 20.90
C LYS A 99 -28.19 -4.97 20.59
N ILE A 100 -27.12 -4.31 21.05
CA ILE A 100 -26.84 -2.91 20.72
C ILE A 100 -26.67 -2.75 19.20
N LEU A 101 -25.84 -3.58 18.57
CA LEU A 101 -25.60 -3.52 17.13
C LEU A 101 -26.89 -3.71 16.33
N ARG A 102 -27.74 -4.69 16.70
CA ARG A 102 -29.03 -4.91 16.06
C ARG A 102 -29.99 -3.74 16.23
N ASN A 103 -30.03 -3.13 17.43
CA ASN A 103 -30.88 -1.98 17.68
C ASN A 103 -30.49 -0.74 16.86
N TYR A 104 -29.19 -0.52 16.65
CA TYR A 104 -28.70 0.68 15.97
C TYR A 104 -28.53 0.51 14.46
N PHE A 105 -28.11 -0.67 13.99
CA PHE A 105 -27.75 -0.92 12.59
C PHE A 105 -28.68 -1.91 11.88
N GLY A 106 -29.54 -2.63 12.61
CA GLY A 106 -30.35 -3.72 12.05
C GLY A 106 -31.46 -3.28 11.08
N ASP A 107 -31.86 -2.02 11.14
CA ASP A 107 -32.85 -1.37 10.26
C ASP A 107 -32.19 -0.59 9.10
N LEU A 108 -30.87 -0.70 8.90
CA LEU A 108 -30.22 -0.15 7.72
C LEU A 108 -30.82 -0.77 6.44
N LYS A 109 -31.27 0.11 5.54
CA LYS A 109 -31.90 -0.32 4.29
C LYS A 109 -30.86 -0.90 3.34
N LYS A 110 -31.07 -2.15 2.94
CA LYS A 110 -30.31 -2.79 1.87
C LYS A 110 -30.65 -2.15 0.53
N GLY A 111 -29.64 -1.84 -0.27
CA GLY A 111 -29.78 -1.37 -1.64
C GLY A 111 -29.76 -2.51 -2.65
N SER A 112 -29.62 -2.15 -3.93
CA SER A 112 -29.36 -3.12 -4.99
C SER A 112 -27.85 -3.22 -5.23
N LEU A 113 -27.27 -4.38 -4.88
CA LEU A 113 -25.85 -4.61 -5.07
C LEU A 113 -25.49 -4.63 -6.56
N GLN A 114 -24.84 -3.55 -7.01
CA GLN A 114 -24.21 -3.52 -8.33
C GLN A 114 -22.99 -4.43 -8.33
N PRO A 115 -22.79 -5.35 -9.28
CA PRO A 115 -21.58 -6.15 -9.35
C PRO A 115 -20.34 -5.26 -9.32
N LEU A 116 -19.32 -5.66 -8.57
CA LEU A 116 -18.04 -4.95 -8.61
C LEU A 116 -17.46 -5.08 -10.01
N LYS A 117 -16.94 -3.97 -10.55
CA LYS A 117 -16.24 -4.01 -11.83
C LYS A 117 -15.04 -4.95 -11.70
N LYS A 118 -14.99 -5.97 -12.57
CA LYS A 118 -13.79 -6.80 -12.70
C LYS A 118 -12.67 -5.91 -13.23
N THR A 119 -11.51 -5.95 -12.59
CA THR A 119 -10.30 -5.31 -13.11
C THR A 119 -9.42 -6.37 -13.76
N THR A 120 -8.70 -6.00 -14.81
CA THR A 120 -7.69 -6.87 -15.41
C THR A 120 -6.42 -6.84 -14.55
N GLN A 121 -5.80 -8.00 -14.38
CA GLN A 121 -4.50 -8.09 -13.74
C GLN A 121 -3.46 -7.31 -14.55
N ALA A 122 -2.66 -6.47 -13.90
CA ALA A 122 -1.54 -5.81 -14.53
C ALA A 122 -0.47 -6.87 -14.89
N GLY A 123 -0.29 -7.14 -16.18
CA GLY A 123 0.82 -7.96 -16.68
C GLY A 123 2.13 -7.18 -16.72
N PHE A 124 3.24 -7.88 -17.00
CA PHE A 124 4.56 -7.28 -17.16
C PHE A 124 4.66 -6.56 -18.51
N ASN A 125 4.27 -5.29 -18.54
CA ASN A 125 4.17 -4.50 -19.77
C ASN A 125 5.45 -3.70 -20.09
N GLY A 126 6.61 -4.28 -19.77
CA GLY A 126 7.94 -3.72 -19.98
C GLY A 126 8.36 -2.70 -18.92
N SER A 127 9.66 -2.40 -18.88
CA SER A 127 10.23 -1.43 -17.96
C SER A 127 9.60 -0.04 -18.14
N LYS A 128 9.27 0.61 -17.03
CA LYS A 128 8.78 2.00 -16.98
C LYS A 128 9.76 2.87 -16.20
N PHE A 129 9.92 4.11 -16.64
CA PHE A 129 10.75 5.10 -15.98
C PHE A 129 10.03 6.45 -15.95
N VAL A 130 10.04 7.11 -14.80
CA VAL A 130 9.52 8.46 -14.62
C VAL A 130 10.52 9.30 -13.84
N SER A 131 10.70 10.55 -14.26
CA SER A 131 11.51 11.54 -13.55
C SER A 131 10.67 12.77 -13.24
N VAL A 132 10.76 13.25 -12.00
CA VAL A 132 10.07 14.44 -11.50
C VAL A 132 11.12 15.41 -10.99
N VAL A 133 11.01 16.67 -11.41
CA VAL A 133 11.84 17.76 -10.89
C VAL A 133 11.04 18.55 -9.86
N HIS A 134 11.54 18.64 -8.62
CA HIS A 134 10.88 19.37 -7.53
C HIS A 134 11.90 19.79 -6.47
N PRO A 135 11.79 20.98 -5.84
CA PRO A 135 12.69 21.43 -4.77
C PRO A 135 12.44 20.67 -3.45
N SER A 136 12.65 19.35 -3.46
CA SER A 136 12.57 18.47 -2.29
C SER A 136 13.76 17.52 -2.26
N THR A 137 13.91 16.80 -1.16
CA THR A 137 14.95 15.77 -1.01
C THR A 137 14.87 14.77 -2.16
N PRO A 138 15.97 14.53 -2.91
CA PRO A 138 15.95 13.55 -3.98
C PRO A 138 15.52 12.18 -3.46
N SER A 139 14.70 11.50 -4.23
CA SER A 139 14.09 10.22 -3.81
C SER A 139 13.94 9.29 -4.99
N LYS A 140 13.77 8.00 -4.72
CA LYS A 140 13.56 6.96 -5.73
C LYS A 140 12.50 5.96 -5.25
N ILE A 141 11.66 5.51 -6.18
CA ILE A 141 10.74 4.39 -5.99
C ILE A 141 11.06 3.34 -7.05
N ILE A 142 11.24 2.09 -6.64
CA ILE A 142 11.42 0.95 -7.55
C ILE A 142 10.31 -0.06 -7.26
N GLY A 143 9.48 -0.33 -8.26
CA GLY A 143 8.30 -1.17 -8.17
C GLY A 143 8.35 -2.42 -9.03
N PHE A 144 7.73 -3.49 -8.52
CA PHE A 144 7.51 -4.72 -9.27
C PHE A 144 6.08 -5.20 -9.08
N HIS A 145 5.35 -5.51 -10.17
CA HIS A 145 4.01 -6.09 -10.03
C HIS A 145 4.10 -7.48 -9.42
N LYS A 146 3.20 -7.75 -8.48
CA LYS A 146 3.05 -9.01 -7.78
C LYS A 146 1.56 -9.38 -7.65
N PRO A 147 1.24 -10.66 -7.45
CA PRO A 147 -0.11 -11.04 -7.06
C PRO A 147 -0.44 -10.44 -5.68
N ALA A 148 -1.73 -10.33 -5.36
CA ALA A 148 -2.19 -9.99 -4.02
C ALA A 148 -2.51 -11.25 -3.23
N PHE A 149 -2.62 -11.12 -1.90
CA PHE A 149 -3.20 -12.16 -1.05
C PHE A 149 -4.57 -12.63 -1.59
N PRO A 150 -4.91 -13.93 -1.53
CA PRO A 150 -4.20 -15.04 -0.85
C PRO A 150 -3.23 -15.82 -1.74
N HIS A 151 -2.57 -15.19 -2.73
CA HIS A 151 -1.58 -15.91 -3.52
C HIS A 151 -0.34 -16.26 -2.67
N PRO A 152 0.20 -17.50 -2.71
CA PRO A 152 1.33 -17.91 -1.83
C PRO A 152 2.60 -17.06 -1.96
N ASP A 153 2.90 -16.55 -3.16
CA ASP A 153 4.02 -15.63 -3.39
C ASP A 153 3.91 -14.32 -2.55
N ASP A 154 2.73 -13.94 -2.07
CA ASP A 154 2.53 -12.76 -1.21
C ASP A 154 3.25 -12.89 0.15
N ALA A 155 3.18 -14.08 0.78
CA ALA A 155 3.91 -14.38 2.00
C ALA A 155 5.43 -14.33 1.80
N VAL A 156 5.90 -14.73 0.61
CA VAL A 156 7.33 -14.62 0.24
C VAL A 156 7.75 -13.16 0.09
N PHE A 157 6.89 -12.29 -0.44
CA PHE A 157 7.15 -10.84 -0.49
C PHE A 157 7.23 -10.20 0.89
N SER A 158 6.43 -10.66 1.86
CA SER A 158 6.56 -10.21 3.27
C SER A 158 7.93 -10.57 3.87
N ILE A 159 8.47 -11.75 3.55
CA ILE A 159 9.83 -12.14 3.95
C ILE A 159 10.89 -11.27 3.26
N ILE A 160 10.72 -11.00 1.96
CA ILE A 160 11.65 -10.16 1.20
C ILE A 160 11.63 -8.70 1.70
N ASP A 161 10.46 -8.17 2.07
CA ASP A 161 10.30 -6.84 2.69
C ASP A 161 11.19 -6.72 3.94
N THR A 162 10.97 -7.61 4.91
CA THR A 162 11.73 -7.65 6.16
C THR A 162 13.23 -7.86 5.94
N LEU A 163 13.59 -8.78 5.04
CA LEU A 163 14.98 -9.06 4.68
C LEU A 163 15.71 -7.83 4.14
N LEU A 164 15.04 -7.09 3.25
CA LEU A 164 15.66 -5.99 2.54
C LEU A 164 15.74 -4.72 3.38
N ALA A 165 14.69 -4.35 4.10
CA ALA A 165 14.59 -2.99 4.64
C ALA A 165 14.16 -2.86 6.10
N GLU A 166 13.76 -3.94 6.79
CA GLU A 166 13.24 -3.79 8.15
C GLU A 166 14.35 -3.68 9.20
N GLY A 167 14.35 -2.56 9.91
CA GLY A 167 15.30 -2.24 10.97
C GLY A 167 16.73 -2.09 10.49
N GLU A 168 17.66 -2.00 11.44
CA GLU A 168 19.10 -1.85 11.15
C GLU A 168 19.73 -3.13 10.55
N SER A 169 19.01 -4.26 10.60
CA SER A 169 19.44 -5.53 10.04
C SER A 169 19.22 -5.66 8.53
N GLY A 170 18.32 -4.85 7.95
CA GLY A 170 17.93 -4.94 6.54
C GLY A 170 19.11 -4.78 5.58
N ARG A 171 19.16 -5.61 4.53
CA ARG A 171 20.28 -5.62 3.57
C ARG A 171 20.46 -4.27 2.85
N LEU A 172 19.36 -3.66 2.40
CA LEU A 172 19.38 -2.32 1.78
C LEU A 172 19.71 -1.23 2.78
N TYR A 173 19.27 -1.35 4.04
CA TYR A 173 19.62 -0.39 5.07
C TYR A 173 21.14 -0.34 5.27
N LYS A 174 21.76 -1.50 5.51
CA LYS A 174 23.22 -1.63 5.65
C LYS A 174 23.95 -1.12 4.42
N LYS A 175 23.54 -1.56 3.24
CA LYS A 175 24.21 -1.21 1.97
C LYS A 175 24.11 0.27 1.65
N LEU A 176 22.90 0.84 1.65
CA LEU A 176 22.65 2.20 1.15
C LEU A 176 22.97 3.28 2.19
N ILE A 177 22.68 3.02 3.47
CA ILE A 177 22.81 4.02 4.54
C ILE A 177 24.14 3.87 5.29
N LEU A 178 24.48 2.67 5.78
CA LEU A 178 25.69 2.49 6.60
C LEU A 178 26.98 2.41 5.78
N GLU A 179 27.00 1.58 4.74
CA GLU A 179 28.23 1.29 3.98
C GLU A 179 28.52 2.32 2.89
N LYS A 180 27.54 2.58 2.02
CA LYS A 180 27.73 3.45 0.84
C LYS A 180 27.34 4.90 1.09
N GLN A 181 26.57 5.16 2.15
CA GLN A 181 26.14 6.50 2.57
C GLN A 181 25.52 7.31 1.41
N VAL A 182 24.69 6.65 0.60
CA VAL A 182 23.98 7.26 -0.55
C VAL A 182 22.52 7.57 -0.25
N ALA A 183 21.96 7.04 0.83
CA ALA A 183 20.58 7.25 1.25
C ALA A 183 20.48 7.67 2.72
N GLN A 184 19.38 8.35 3.05
CA GLN A 184 18.96 8.72 4.40
C GLN A 184 17.97 7.71 4.98
N GLY A 185 17.21 7.03 4.10
CA GLY A 185 16.21 6.06 4.49
C GLY A 185 15.85 5.14 3.34
N VAL A 186 15.46 3.93 3.69
CA VAL A 186 14.91 2.93 2.78
C VAL A 186 13.82 2.16 3.51
N TYR A 187 12.70 1.90 2.82
CA TYR A 187 11.69 0.96 3.28
C TYR A 187 11.09 0.24 2.08
N CYS A 188 10.55 -0.96 2.31
CA CYS A 188 9.75 -1.66 1.32
C CYS A 188 8.28 -1.55 1.70
N TRP A 189 7.42 -1.66 0.69
CA TRP A 189 5.98 -1.74 0.85
C TRP A 189 5.49 -2.93 0.04
N ASN A 190 5.19 -4.03 0.72
CA ASN A 190 4.41 -5.12 0.16
C ASN A 190 2.92 -4.73 0.09
N GLY A 191 2.40 -4.50 -1.13
CA GLY A 191 0.97 -4.22 -1.32
C GLY A 191 0.63 -2.80 -1.78
N ASP A 192 1.53 -2.11 -2.47
CA ASP A 192 1.31 -0.73 -2.92
C ASP A 192 0.43 -0.70 -4.19
N PRO A 193 -0.68 0.07 -4.26
CA PRO A 193 -1.26 0.93 -3.23
C PRO A 193 -2.40 0.27 -2.43
N GLY A 194 -2.69 -1.02 -2.63
CA GLY A 194 -3.59 -1.81 -1.78
C GLY A 194 -3.71 -3.28 -2.22
N ASP A 195 -4.46 -4.09 -1.47
CA ASP A 195 -4.44 -5.57 -1.56
C ASP A 195 -5.68 -6.22 -2.20
N ARG A 196 -6.58 -5.42 -2.77
CA ARG A 196 -7.79 -5.94 -3.43
C ARG A 196 -7.49 -6.56 -4.80
N PHE A 197 -6.51 -6.01 -5.50
CA PHE A 197 -6.09 -6.45 -6.83
C PHE A 197 -4.59 -6.66 -6.83
N SER A 198 -4.05 -7.29 -7.88
CA SER A 198 -2.61 -7.33 -8.08
C SER A 198 -2.00 -5.94 -7.95
N ASN A 199 -0.91 -5.89 -7.21
CA ASN A 199 -0.34 -4.66 -6.67
C ASN A 199 1.18 -4.69 -6.83
N LEU A 200 1.87 -3.75 -6.19
CA LEU A 200 3.30 -3.57 -6.31
C LEU A 200 4.00 -3.99 -5.02
N PHE A 201 5.17 -4.60 -5.18
CA PHE A 201 6.23 -4.54 -4.19
C PHE A 201 7.09 -3.31 -4.51
N SER A 202 7.07 -2.32 -3.62
CA SER A 202 7.70 -1.02 -3.84
C SER A 202 8.85 -0.80 -2.86
N ILE A 203 10.03 -0.45 -3.38
CA ILE A 203 11.18 -0.03 -2.59
C ILE A 203 11.27 1.50 -2.66
N TYR A 204 11.06 2.15 -1.52
CA TYR A 204 11.12 3.60 -1.37
C TYR A 204 12.46 4.00 -0.76
N ILE A 205 13.14 4.95 -1.39
CA ILE A 205 14.48 5.39 -0.98
C ILE A 205 14.49 6.91 -0.93
N THR A 206 14.91 7.46 0.21
CA THR A 206 15.24 8.88 0.35
C THR A 206 16.74 9.02 0.17
N ASN A 207 17.16 9.62 -0.94
CA ASN A 207 18.57 9.74 -1.29
C ASN A 207 19.24 10.89 -0.54
N ASN A 208 20.56 10.80 -0.38
CA ASN A 208 21.35 11.97 0.01
C ASN A 208 21.34 13.02 -1.11
N GLN A 209 21.44 14.30 -0.75
CA GLN A 209 21.26 15.44 -1.66
C GLN A 209 22.09 15.37 -2.95
N ASN A 210 23.29 14.78 -2.89
CA ASN A 210 24.23 14.68 -4.02
C ASN A 210 24.45 13.22 -4.48
N ALA A 211 23.59 12.29 -4.06
CA ALA A 211 23.74 10.89 -4.46
C ALA A 211 23.39 10.74 -5.95
N ASP A 212 24.22 9.99 -6.67
CA ASP A 212 23.92 9.56 -8.02
C ASP A 212 22.75 8.55 -7.99
N GLN A 213 21.62 8.95 -8.56
CA GLN A 213 20.42 8.12 -8.69
C GLN A 213 20.71 6.76 -9.34
N LYS A 214 21.62 6.74 -10.34
CA LYS A 214 21.96 5.49 -11.03
C LYS A 214 22.79 4.58 -10.14
N LYS A 215 23.72 5.14 -9.37
CA LYS A 215 24.47 4.40 -8.36
C LYS A 215 23.53 3.80 -7.30
N VAL A 216 22.55 4.55 -6.80
CA VAL A 216 21.56 4.04 -5.83
C VAL A 216 20.79 2.86 -6.44
N GLU A 217 20.31 2.99 -7.68
CA GLU A 217 19.60 1.91 -8.38
C GLU A 217 20.45 0.65 -8.56
N ASN A 218 21.72 0.82 -8.96
CA ASN A 218 22.62 -0.31 -9.14
C ASN A 218 22.86 -1.04 -7.81
N LEU A 219 23.00 -0.31 -6.69
CA LEU A 219 23.17 -0.92 -5.37
C LEU A 219 21.93 -1.70 -4.92
N VAL A 220 20.72 -1.23 -5.26
CA VAL A 220 19.49 -2.01 -5.02
C VAL A 220 19.47 -3.25 -5.91
N GLN A 221 19.80 -3.09 -7.19
CA GLN A 221 19.82 -4.20 -8.15
C GLN A 221 20.81 -5.29 -7.73
N GLU A 222 21.99 -4.94 -7.21
CA GLU A 222 22.95 -5.89 -6.65
C GLU A 222 22.32 -6.77 -5.56
N GLU A 223 21.59 -6.19 -4.61
CA GLU A 223 20.96 -6.96 -3.54
C GLU A 223 19.79 -7.82 -4.04
N LEU A 224 19.01 -7.32 -5.01
CA LEU A 224 17.95 -8.10 -5.66
C LEU A 224 18.52 -9.27 -6.48
N ASP A 225 19.67 -9.08 -7.13
CA ASP A 225 20.33 -10.11 -7.92
C ASP A 225 20.95 -11.20 -7.04
N LYS A 226 21.50 -10.83 -5.87
CA LYS A 226 21.91 -11.82 -4.86
C LYS A 226 20.76 -12.73 -4.44
N LEU A 227 19.54 -12.19 -4.26
CA LEU A 227 18.36 -13.04 -3.96
C LEU A 227 18.04 -14.03 -5.08
N LYS A 228 18.45 -13.76 -6.32
CA LYS A 228 18.28 -14.69 -7.45
C LYS A 228 19.37 -15.74 -7.51
N THR A 229 20.60 -15.42 -7.10
CA THR A 229 21.76 -16.30 -7.30
C THR A 229 22.16 -17.06 -6.06
N GLU A 230 21.84 -16.54 -4.88
CA GLU A 230 22.23 -17.07 -3.58
C GLU A 230 20.99 -17.45 -2.79
N LEU A 231 21.03 -18.59 -2.10
CA LEU A 231 19.99 -18.96 -1.14
C LEU A 231 20.22 -18.22 0.16
N ILE A 232 19.15 -17.70 0.77
CA ILE A 232 19.21 -17.24 2.15
C ILE A 232 19.43 -18.45 3.07
N THR A 233 20.11 -18.26 4.19
CA THR A 233 20.30 -19.37 5.13
C THR A 233 19.00 -19.66 5.87
N SER A 234 18.81 -20.91 6.31
CA SER A 234 17.65 -21.29 7.13
C SER A 234 17.59 -20.50 8.43
N GLU A 235 18.74 -20.14 9.00
CA GLU A 235 18.84 -19.30 10.21
C GLU A 235 18.36 -17.86 9.95
N GLU A 236 18.78 -17.26 8.82
CA GLU A 236 18.33 -15.92 8.43
C GLU A 236 16.82 -15.90 8.18
N LEU A 237 16.31 -16.90 7.47
CA LEU A 237 14.88 -17.05 7.22
C LEU A 237 14.09 -17.21 8.53
N PHE A 238 14.56 -18.08 9.43
CA PHE A 238 13.92 -18.29 10.73
C PHE A 238 13.85 -16.99 11.55
N ARG A 239 14.95 -16.21 11.57
CA ARG A 239 14.98 -14.91 12.25
C ARG A 239 13.96 -13.94 11.66
N ILE A 240 13.85 -13.87 10.34
CA ILE A 240 12.89 -13.00 9.65
C ILE A 240 11.45 -13.40 9.97
N LYS A 241 11.11 -14.69 9.90
CA LYS A 241 9.78 -15.19 10.25
C LYS A 241 9.39 -14.80 11.68
N ASN A 242 10.32 -14.94 12.64
CA ASN A 242 10.09 -14.52 14.02
C ASN A 242 9.92 -13.00 14.17
N GLN A 243 10.64 -12.20 13.40
CA GLN A 243 10.48 -10.75 13.42
C GLN A 243 9.10 -10.33 12.94
N ILE A 244 8.65 -10.90 11.82
CA ILE A 244 7.32 -10.69 11.24
C ILE A 244 6.24 -11.13 12.26
N LEU A 245 6.35 -12.34 12.80
CA LEU A 245 5.41 -12.86 13.80
C LEU A 245 5.36 -11.98 15.06
N GLY A 246 6.51 -11.52 15.55
CA GLY A 246 6.57 -10.59 16.69
C GLY A 246 5.91 -9.24 16.37
N GLY A 247 6.06 -8.73 15.15
CA GLY A 247 5.36 -7.54 14.66
C GLY A 247 3.85 -7.70 14.70
N TYR A 248 3.35 -8.85 14.25
CA TYR A 248 1.93 -9.16 14.31
C TYR A 248 1.41 -9.30 15.74
N LEU A 249 2.09 -10.03 16.62
CA LEU A 249 1.66 -10.16 18.01
C LEU A 249 1.53 -8.80 18.71
N ARG A 250 2.46 -7.88 18.44
CA ARG A 250 2.36 -6.48 18.92
C ARG A 250 1.19 -5.71 18.32
N ALA A 251 0.79 -6.01 17.08
CA ALA A 251 -0.38 -5.39 16.47
C ALA A 251 -1.69 -5.93 17.09
N LEU A 252 -1.72 -7.20 17.51
CA LEU A 252 -2.89 -7.81 18.15
C LEU A 252 -3.11 -7.33 19.60
N ASP A 253 -2.08 -6.79 20.25
CA ASP A 253 -2.16 -6.24 21.62
C ASP A 253 -2.96 -4.91 21.68
N ASP A 254 -3.16 -4.26 20.53
CA ASP A 254 -3.96 -3.04 20.43
C ASP A 254 -5.35 -3.35 19.88
N ASN A 255 -6.40 -3.05 20.68
CA ASN A 255 -7.79 -3.32 20.30
C ASN A 255 -8.19 -2.62 18.98
N GLY A 256 -7.67 -1.43 18.71
CA GLY A 256 -7.97 -0.68 17.50
C GLY A 256 -7.36 -1.34 16.26
N LYS A 257 -6.07 -1.67 16.32
CA LYS A 257 -5.38 -2.39 15.25
C LYS A 257 -5.99 -3.77 15.01
N LEU A 258 -6.38 -4.48 16.07
CA LEU A 258 -7.07 -5.76 15.93
C LEU A 258 -8.41 -5.59 15.23
N ALA A 259 -9.20 -4.57 15.56
CA ALA A 259 -10.45 -4.28 14.87
C ALA A 259 -10.24 -3.93 13.38
N ASP A 260 -9.21 -3.14 13.07
CA ASP A 260 -8.84 -2.78 11.71
C ASP A 260 -8.45 -4.01 10.87
N VAL A 261 -7.58 -4.87 11.40
CA VAL A 261 -7.13 -6.08 10.68
C VAL A 261 -8.29 -7.06 10.48
N LEU A 262 -9.08 -7.34 11.52
CA LEU A 262 -10.22 -8.26 11.40
C LEU A 262 -11.25 -7.76 10.38
N SER A 263 -11.57 -6.46 10.42
CA SER A 263 -12.52 -5.87 9.49
C SER A 263 -11.99 -5.83 8.05
N LEU A 264 -10.70 -5.56 7.86
CA LEU A 264 -10.05 -5.56 6.55
C LEU A 264 -10.11 -6.94 5.89
N TYR A 265 -9.69 -8.01 6.59
CA TYR A 265 -9.70 -9.36 6.04
C TYR A 265 -11.13 -9.85 5.75
N GLN A 266 -12.08 -9.56 6.66
CA GLN A 266 -13.49 -9.87 6.43
C GLN A 266 -14.05 -9.11 5.21
N LEU A 267 -13.63 -7.85 5.00
CA LEU A 267 -14.10 -7.01 3.90
C LEU A 267 -13.52 -7.45 2.55
N LEU A 268 -12.23 -7.82 2.50
CA LEU A 268 -11.55 -8.17 1.27
C LEU A 268 -11.75 -9.63 0.86
N TYR A 269 -11.75 -10.55 1.83
CA TYR A 269 -11.68 -11.99 1.57
C TYR A 269 -12.92 -12.75 2.07
N GLY A 270 -13.80 -12.10 2.82
CA GLY A 270 -15.04 -12.71 3.30
C GLY A 270 -14.88 -13.60 4.54
N ASP A 271 -13.67 -13.74 5.07
CA ASP A 271 -13.39 -14.43 6.32
C ASP A 271 -12.21 -13.76 7.03
N TRP A 272 -12.45 -13.25 8.25
CA TRP A 272 -11.39 -12.64 9.05
C TRP A 272 -10.29 -13.64 9.43
N ARG A 273 -10.56 -14.95 9.39
CA ARG A 273 -9.59 -16.01 9.70
C ARG A 273 -8.53 -16.19 8.62
N GLU A 274 -8.70 -15.60 7.44
CA GLU A 274 -7.66 -15.56 6.41
C GLU A 274 -6.38 -14.88 6.92
N LEU A 275 -6.48 -14.00 7.93
CA LEU A 275 -5.33 -13.48 8.67
C LEU A 275 -4.46 -14.61 9.25
N LEU A 276 -5.11 -15.62 9.85
CA LEU A 276 -4.42 -16.74 10.47
C LEU A 276 -3.76 -17.65 9.43
N ARG A 277 -4.42 -17.84 8.29
CA ARG A 277 -3.85 -18.60 7.16
C ARG A 277 -2.62 -17.93 6.58
N GLY A 278 -2.61 -16.60 6.47
CA GLY A 278 -1.41 -15.86 6.07
C GLY A 278 -0.20 -16.15 6.97
N TYR A 279 -0.42 -16.42 8.26
CA TYR A 279 0.66 -16.84 9.17
C TYR A 279 1.13 -18.26 8.90
N GLU A 280 0.20 -19.19 8.69
CA GLU A 280 0.53 -20.58 8.35
C GLU A 280 1.31 -20.65 7.04
N GLU A 281 0.89 -19.88 6.02
CA GLU A 281 1.60 -19.76 4.75
C GLU A 281 3.03 -19.23 4.93
N LEU A 282 3.22 -18.22 5.77
CA LEU A 282 4.53 -17.64 6.05
C LEU A 282 5.49 -18.66 6.69
N ASP A 283 4.97 -19.57 7.52
CA ASP A 283 5.77 -20.64 8.13
C ASP A 283 6.21 -21.70 7.10
N THR A 284 5.44 -21.91 6.03
CA THR A 284 5.81 -22.86 4.95
C THR A 284 6.90 -22.35 4.00
N VAL A 285 7.18 -21.04 3.98
CA VAL A 285 8.14 -20.46 3.02
C VAL A 285 9.54 -21.03 3.21
N THR A 286 10.19 -21.39 2.11
CA THR A 286 11.56 -21.92 2.06
C THR A 286 12.56 -20.90 1.50
N PRO A 287 13.88 -21.07 1.70
CA PRO A 287 14.89 -20.28 0.99
C PRO A 287 14.76 -20.35 -0.53
N GLU A 288 14.37 -21.50 -1.05
CA GLU A 288 14.16 -21.73 -2.49
C GLU A 288 12.97 -20.94 -3.02
N ASP A 289 11.91 -20.74 -2.22
CA ASP A 289 10.78 -19.89 -2.58
C ASP A 289 11.19 -18.43 -2.71
N VAL A 290 12.01 -17.92 -1.79
CA VAL A 290 12.56 -16.56 -1.86
C VAL A 290 13.35 -16.39 -3.16
N GLN A 291 14.21 -17.34 -3.49
CA GLN A 291 14.98 -17.30 -4.74
C GLN A 291 14.07 -17.40 -5.97
N ARG A 292 13.07 -18.29 -5.96
CA ARG A 292 12.11 -18.48 -7.05
C ARG A 292 11.32 -17.18 -7.30
N VAL A 293 10.80 -16.55 -6.25
CA VAL A 293 10.07 -15.28 -6.35
C VAL A 293 10.98 -14.17 -6.84
N ALA A 294 12.21 -14.05 -6.33
CA ALA A 294 13.17 -13.07 -6.81
C ALA A 294 13.47 -13.25 -8.31
N LYS A 295 13.67 -14.49 -8.79
CA LYS A 295 13.89 -14.81 -10.21
C LYS A 295 12.68 -14.47 -11.07
N LYS A 296 11.47 -14.72 -10.58
CA LYS A 296 10.22 -14.55 -11.32
C LYS A 296 9.81 -13.08 -11.45
N TYR A 297 9.95 -12.30 -10.38
CA TYR A 297 9.35 -10.96 -10.31
C TYR A 297 10.35 -9.81 -10.41
N PHE A 298 11.60 -9.96 -9.96
CA PHE A 298 12.60 -8.89 -10.01
C PHE A 298 13.32 -8.85 -11.36
N VAL A 299 12.54 -8.83 -12.44
CA VAL A 299 13.01 -8.81 -13.83
C VAL A 299 12.81 -7.42 -14.44
N PRO A 300 13.65 -7.00 -15.41
CA PRO A 300 13.54 -5.67 -16.04
C PRO A 300 12.15 -5.38 -16.63
N GLU A 301 11.48 -6.39 -17.18
CA GLU A 301 10.17 -6.27 -17.83
C GLU A 301 9.04 -5.96 -16.85
N ASN A 302 9.24 -6.25 -15.56
CA ASN A 302 8.29 -6.00 -14.48
C ASN A 302 8.62 -4.73 -13.68
N ARG A 303 9.62 -3.95 -14.10
CA ARG A 303 10.18 -2.88 -13.28
C ARG A 303 9.59 -1.52 -13.62
N THR A 304 9.10 -0.81 -12.61
CA THR A 304 8.77 0.62 -12.71
C THR A 304 9.68 1.42 -11.79
N ILE A 305 10.39 2.40 -12.33
CA ILE A 305 11.25 3.31 -11.56
C ILE A 305 10.68 4.71 -11.63
N ALA A 306 10.59 5.38 -10.49
CA ALA A 306 10.30 6.81 -10.41
C ALA A 306 11.40 7.51 -9.62
N GLU A 307 11.92 8.62 -10.15
CA GLU A 307 12.95 9.42 -9.50
C GLU A 307 12.48 10.86 -9.27
N LEU A 308 12.79 11.40 -8.11
CA LEU A 308 12.62 12.79 -7.77
C LEU A 308 13.98 13.45 -7.68
N ASN A 309 14.19 14.51 -8.45
CA ASN A 309 15.43 15.25 -8.48
C ASN A 309 15.18 16.74 -8.16
N PRO A 310 16.05 17.39 -7.37
CA PRO A 310 15.99 18.83 -7.20
C PRO A 310 16.32 19.54 -8.52
N PRO A 311 15.84 20.78 -8.74
CA PRO A 311 16.27 21.60 -9.86
C PRO A 311 17.80 21.72 -9.90
N ALA A 312 18.39 21.73 -11.09
CA ALA A 312 19.82 21.97 -11.24
C ALA A 312 20.19 23.32 -10.59
N LYS A 313 21.25 23.34 -9.78
CA LYS A 313 21.79 24.59 -9.22
C LYS A 313 22.23 25.49 -10.39
N GLY A 314 21.43 26.51 -10.71
CA GLY A 314 21.69 27.46 -11.80
C GLY A 314 20.48 27.91 -12.62
N ALA A 315 19.29 27.36 -12.39
CA ALA A 315 18.06 27.78 -13.09
C ALA A 315 17.21 28.77 -12.26
N GLY A 316 17.86 29.73 -11.62
CA GLY A 316 17.20 30.82 -10.89
C GLY A 316 18.01 32.10 -11.04
N ASN A 317 17.51 33.01 -11.89
CA ASN A 317 17.80 34.44 -11.78
C ASN A 317 17.05 35.01 -10.57
#